data_AF-A0A6I4XDK6-F1
#
_entry.id   AF-A0A6I4XDK6-F1
#
_cell.length_a   1.000
_cell.length_b   1.000
_cell.length_c   1.000
_cell.angle_alpha   90.00
_cell.angle_beta   90.00
_cell.angle_gamma   90.00
#
_symmetry.space_group_name_H-M   'P 1'
#
loop_
_entity.id
_entity.type
_entity.pdbx_description
1 polymer ?
#
loop_
_entity_poly.entity_id
_entity_poly.type
_entity_poly.pdbx_seq_one_letter_code
_entity_poly.pdbx_strand_id
1 'polypeptide(L)'
;MIFLLFLIAAVLLFGVCYLLLTKHAIFFSLIPENTKNQTFLTIYGYLHGVLGILAIIVAFLDKKLIALVYLAVLMITSASFSLLFARKMKKTDN
;
A
#
# COMPACT_ATOMS: atom_id res chain seq x y z
N MET A 1 18.56 -10.26 -11.92
CA MET A 1 18.52 -8.77 -11.91
C MET A 1 17.24 -8.20 -11.27
N ILE A 2 16.06 -8.80 -11.50
CA ILE A 2 14.80 -8.33 -10.90
C ILE A 2 14.75 -8.49 -9.36
N PHE A 3 15.51 -9.43 -8.80
CA PHE A 3 15.56 -9.70 -7.36
C PHE A 3 15.72 -8.44 -6.47
N LEU A 4 16.72 -7.59 -6.77
CA LEU A 4 17.00 -6.39 -5.96
C LEU A 4 15.82 -5.40 -5.99
N LEU A 5 15.18 -5.22 -7.15
CA LEU A 5 14.03 -4.33 -7.30
C LEU A 5 12.85 -4.78 -6.43
N PHE A 6 12.58 -6.08 -6.38
CA PHE A 6 11.50 -6.62 -5.55
C PHE A 6 11.82 -6.54 -4.06
N LEU A 7 13.10 -6.65 -3.68
CA LEU A 7 13.51 -6.44 -2.28
C LEU A 7 13.31 -4.98 -1.85
N ILE A 8 13.70 -4.03 -2.70
CA ILE A 8 13.45 -2.59 -2.47
C ILE A 8 11.95 -2.33 -2.37
N ALA A 9 11.16 -2.89 -3.28
CA ALA A 9 9.70 -2.78 -3.25
C ALA A 9 9.11 -3.35 -1.95
N ALA A 10 9.58 -4.50 -1.48
CA ALA A 10 9.16 -5.08 -0.21
C ALA A 10 9.44 -4.13 0.97
N VAL A 11 10.65 -3.56 1.04
CA VAL A 11 11.02 -2.60 2.10
C VAL A 11 10.11 -1.38 2.08
N LEU A 12 9.86 -0.80 0.89
CA LEU A 12 8.94 0.34 0.75
C LEU A 12 7.52 -0.02 1.18
N LEU A 13 7.02 -1.18 0.78
CA LEU A 13 5.68 -1.66 1.14
C LEU A 13 5.53 -1.90 2.64
N PHE A 14 6.56 -2.45 3.30
CA PHE A 14 6.56 -2.57 4.76
C PHE A 14 6.64 -1.20 5.44
N GLY A 15 7.39 -0.25 4.88
CA GLY A 15 7.40 1.13 5.36
C GLY A 15 6.01 1.77 5.29
N VAL A 16 5.31 1.64 4.16
CA VAL A 16 3.94 2.14 3.99
C VAL A 16 2.98 1.43 4.94
N CYS A 17 3.07 0.10 5.08
CA CYS A 17 2.30 -0.68 6.04
C CYS A 17 2.48 -0.15 7.48
N TYR A 18 3.73 0.07 7.90
CA TYR A 18 4.04 0.63 9.22
C TYR A 18 3.43 2.03 9.40
N LEU A 19 3.57 2.91 8.41
CA LEU A 19 3.01 4.26 8.48
C LEU A 19 1.48 4.23 8.59
N LEU A 20 0.81 3.39 7.80
CA LEU A 20 -0.65 3.28 7.79
C LEU A 20 -1.20 2.65 9.07
N LEU A 21 -0.49 1.70 9.68
CA LEU A 21 -0.96 1.00 10.90
C LEU A 21 -0.57 1.71 12.20
N THR A 22 0.58 2.39 12.25
CA THR A 22 1.11 2.94 13.49
C THR A 22 1.08 4.47 13.53
N LYS A 23 1.17 5.13 12.37
CA LYS A 23 1.27 6.60 12.27
C LYS A 23 0.03 7.24 11.63
N HIS A 24 -1.16 6.76 12.01
CA HIS A 24 -2.45 7.28 11.56
C HIS A 24 -2.57 8.81 11.64
N ALA A 25 -2.01 9.43 12.69
CA ALA A 25 -2.03 10.88 12.89
C ALA A 25 -1.49 11.68 11.71
N ILE A 26 -0.51 11.16 10.96
CA ILE A 26 0.03 11.82 9.77
C ILE A 26 -1.07 11.95 8.70
N PHE A 27 -1.86 10.88 8.51
CA PHE A 27 -2.92 10.86 7.52
C PHE A 27 -4.17 11.62 7.99
N PHE A 28 -4.46 11.62 9.30
CA PHE A 28 -5.57 12.40 9.86
C PHE A 28 -5.36 13.92 9.79
N SER A 29 -4.13 14.39 9.52
CA SER A 29 -3.92 15.79 9.12
C SER A 29 -4.56 16.15 7.77
N LEU A 30 -4.85 15.14 6.93
CA LEU A 30 -5.37 15.29 5.57
C LEU A 30 -6.83 14.81 5.41
N ILE A 31 -7.27 13.87 6.25
CA ILE A 31 -8.65 13.32 6.22
C ILE A 31 -9.27 13.36 7.62
N PRO A 32 -10.61 13.43 7.76
CA PRO A 32 -11.23 13.59 9.06
C PRO A 32 -10.96 12.38 9.96
N GLU A 33 -10.63 12.63 11.22
CA GLU A 33 -10.42 11.57 12.21
C GLU A 33 -11.76 10.93 12.58
N ASN A 34 -11.98 9.69 12.13
CA ASN A 34 -13.14 8.89 12.49
C ASN A 34 -12.84 7.40 12.28
N THR A 35 -13.67 6.56 12.87
CA THR A 35 -13.53 5.09 12.81
C THR A 35 -13.53 4.55 11.37
N LYS A 36 -14.29 5.14 10.45
CA LYS A 36 -14.32 4.70 9.04
C LYS A 36 -13.00 4.98 8.32
N ASN A 37 -12.36 6.10 8.61
CA ASN A 37 -11.09 6.48 8.02
C ASN A 37 -9.92 5.74 8.68
N GLN A 38 -9.99 5.49 9.99
CA GLN A 38 -9.05 4.60 10.67
C GLN A 38 -9.10 3.19 10.07
N THR A 39 -10.28 2.59 9.95
CA THR A 39 -10.44 1.26 9.32
C THR A 39 -9.92 1.25 7.88
N PHE A 40 -10.15 2.32 7.11
CA PHE A 40 -9.59 2.45 5.76
C PHE A 40 -8.05 2.40 5.76
N LEU A 41 -7.39 3.20 6.60
CA LEU A 41 -5.92 3.19 6.71
C LEU A 41 -5.41 1.83 7.16
N THR A 42 -6.07 1.19 8.13
CA THR A 42 -5.72 -0.14 8.62
C THR A 42 -5.80 -1.21 7.53
N ILE A 43 -6.91 -1.24 6.77
CA ILE A 43 -7.09 -2.20 5.67
C ILE A 43 -5.98 -2.03 4.63
N TYR A 44 -5.72 -0.79 4.21
CA TYR A 44 -4.66 -0.54 3.24
C TYR A 44 -3.27 -0.81 3.81
N GLY A 45 -3.04 -0.59 5.11
CA GLY A 45 -1.81 -1.00 5.79
C GLY A 45 -1.56 -2.49 5.64
N TYR A 46 -2.54 -3.33 5.99
CA TYR A 46 -2.43 -4.78 5.83
C TYR A 46 -2.27 -5.21 4.37
N LEU A 47 -2.99 -4.59 3.42
CA LEU A 47 -2.83 -4.89 1.99
C LEU A 47 -1.39 -4.63 1.52
N HIS A 48 -0.79 -3.49 1.90
CA HIS A 48 0.61 -3.21 1.57
C HIS A 48 1.56 -4.18 2.26
N GLY A 49 1.29 -4.58 3.51
CA GLY A 49 2.08 -5.60 4.20
C GLY A 49 2.06 -6.96 3.49
N VAL A 50 0.88 -7.43 3.07
CA VAL A 50 0.72 -8.68 2.30
C VAL A 50 1.44 -8.58 0.96
N LEU A 51 1.30 -7.45 0.25
CA LEU A 51 2.01 -7.21 -1.01
C LEU A 51 3.54 -7.17 -0.82
N GLY A 52 4.03 -6.71 0.34
CA GLY A 52 5.45 -6.75 0.70
C GLY A 52 5.98 -8.17 0.85
N ILE A 53 5.22 -9.04 1.53
CA ILE A 53 5.54 -10.48 1.65
C ILE A 53 5.54 -11.13 0.26
N LEU A 54 4.52 -10.85 -0.56
CA LEU A 54 4.43 -11.37 -1.92
C LEU A 54 5.60 -10.88 -2.79
N ALA A 55 6.07 -9.65 -2.63
CA ALA A 55 7.24 -9.15 -3.36
C ALA A 55 8.49 -10.01 -3.09
N ILE A 56 8.71 -10.39 -1.82
CA ILE A 56 9.83 -11.28 -1.45
C ILE A 56 9.68 -12.62 -2.17
N ILE A 57 8.50 -13.24 -2.13
CA ILE A 57 8.24 -14.52 -2.79
C ILE A 57 8.50 -14.42 -4.30
N VAL A 58 8.00 -13.37 -4.95
CA VAL A 58 8.18 -13.15 -6.39
C VAL A 58 9.65 -12.94 -6.76
N ALA A 59 10.44 -12.28 -5.89
CA ALA A 59 11.87 -12.11 -6.08
C ALA A 59 12.60 -13.46 -6.23
N PHE A 60 12.22 -14.47 -5.45
CA PHE A 60 12.83 -15.81 -5.47
C PHE A 60 12.35 -16.69 -6.63
N LEU A 61 11.16 -16.44 -7.17
CA LEU A 61 10.62 -17.25 -8.28
C LEU A 61 11.25 -16.92 -9.64
N ASP A 62 11.76 -15.70 -9.82
CA ASP A 62 12.41 -15.17 -11.03
C ASP A 62 11.66 -15.43 -12.36
N LYS A 63 10.32 -15.60 -12.30
CA LYS A 63 9.48 -15.79 -13.49
C LYS A 63 8.88 -14.46 -13.93
N LYS A 64 9.23 -14.01 -15.13
CA LYS A 64 8.77 -12.74 -15.72
C LYS A 64 7.24 -12.56 -15.69
N LEU A 65 6.48 -13.62 -16.03
CA LEU A 65 5.01 -13.56 -16.02
C LEU A 65 4.44 -13.34 -14.62
N ILE A 66 5.02 -13.99 -13.60
CA ILE A 66 4.61 -13.83 -12.20
C ILE A 66 4.92 -12.40 -11.73
N ALA A 67 6.09 -11.88 -12.07
CA ALA A 67 6.46 -10.50 -11.78
C ALA A 67 5.50 -9.48 -12.42
N LEU A 68 5.06 -9.74 -13.65
CA LEU A 68 4.11 -8.88 -14.36
C LEU A 68 2.72 -8.89 -13.69
N VAL A 69 2.21 -10.07 -13.33
CA VAL A 69 0.93 -10.20 -12.63
C VAL A 69 0.99 -9.51 -11.27
N TYR A 70 2.07 -9.73 -10.51
CA TYR A 70 2.29 -9.04 -9.25
C TYR A 70 2.28 -7.52 -9.42
N LEU A 71 2.99 -7.00 -10.42
CA LEU A 71 3.06 -5.58 -10.71
C LEU A 71 1.66 -5.01 -11.04
N ALA A 72 0.86 -5.74 -11.83
CA ALA A 72 -0.50 -5.32 -12.14
C ALA A 72 -1.37 -5.22 -10.89
N VAL A 73 -1.31 -6.22 -9.99
CA VAL A 73 -2.04 -6.19 -8.72
C VAL A 73 -1.57 -5.03 -7.84
N LEU A 74 -0.26 -4.85 -7.70
CA LEU A 74 0.34 -3.76 -6.93
C LEU A 74 -0.15 -2.39 -7.44
N MET A 75 -0.16 -2.19 -8.76
CA MET A 75 -0.62 -0.95 -9.40
C MET A 75 -2.10 -0.70 -9.13
N ILE A 76 -2.95 -1.73 -9.22
CA ILE A 76 -4.39 -1.61 -8.92
C ILE A 76 -4.60 -1.21 -7.45
N THR A 77 -3.91 -1.85 -6.51
CA THR A 77 -4.01 -1.51 -5.08
C THR A 77 -3.53 -0.09 -4.79
N SER A 78 -2.44 0.35 -5.42
CA SER A 78 -1.91 1.71 -5.28
C SER A 78 -2.87 2.76 -5.85
N ALA A 79 -3.42 2.50 -7.04
CA ALA A 79 -4.39 3.39 -7.68
C ALA A 79 -5.69 3.47 -6.86
N SER A 80 -6.19 2.35 -6.35
CA SER A 80 -7.40 2.33 -5.52
C SER A 80 -7.19 3.08 -4.21
N PHE A 81 -6.05 2.90 -3.54
CA PHE A 81 -5.68 3.66 -2.35
C PHE A 81 -5.68 5.16 -2.64
N SER A 82 -4.93 5.59 -3.66
CA SER A 82 -4.75 6.99 -4.03
C SER A 82 -6.09 7.67 -4.35
N LEU A 83 -6.92 7.02 -5.16
CA LEU A 83 -8.22 7.56 -5.56
C LEU A 83 -9.18 7.68 -4.36
N LEU A 84 -9.27 6.65 -3.52
CA LEU A 84 -10.17 6.67 -2.36
C LEU A 84 -9.68 7.63 -1.28
N PHE A 85 -8.36 7.73 -1.08
CA PHE A 85 -7.77 8.70 -0.16
C PHE A 85 -8.05 10.14 -0.64
N ALA A 86 -7.86 10.43 -1.93
CA ALA A 86 -8.19 11.74 -2.52
C ALA A 86 -9.67 12.11 -2.34
N ARG A 87 -10.59 11.15 -2.54
CA ARG A 87 -12.02 11.38 -2.28
C ARG A 87 -12.32 11.69 -0.81
N LYS A 88 -11.58 11.07 0.12
CA LYS A 88 -11.73 11.33 1.55
C LYS A 88 -11.19 12.71 1.94
N MET A 89 -10.12 13.18 1.31
CA MET A 89 -9.58 14.54 1.51
C MET A 89 -10.57 15.61 1.04
N LYS A 90 -11.16 15.46 -0.16
CA LYS A 90 -12.15 16.42 -0.70
C LYS A 90 -13.39 16.58 0.17
N LYS A 91 -13.75 15.56 0.95
CA LYS A 91 -14.91 15.62 1.85
C LYS A 91 -14.63 16.46 3.11
N THR A 92 -13.36 16.76 3.41
CA THR A 92 -12.96 17.66 4.50
C THR A 92 -13.22 19.13 4.16
N ASP A 93 -13.18 19.50 2.87
CA ASP A 93 -13.29 20.89 2.40
C ASP A 93 -14.75 21.39 2.22
N ASN A 94 -15.74 20.56 2.55
CA ASN A 94 -17.17 20.91 2.50
C ASN A 94 -17.75 20.93 3.92
#